data_AF-A0A359LU63-F1
#
_entry.id   AF-A0A359LU63-F1
#
_cell.length_a   1.000
_cell.length_b   1.000
_cell.length_c   1.000
_cell.angle_alpha   90.00
_cell.angle_beta   90.00
_cell.angle_gamma   90.00
#
_symmetry.space_group_name_H-M   'P 1'
#
loop_
_entity.id
_entity.type
_entity.pdbx_description
1 polymer ?
#
loop_
_entity_poly.entity_id
_entity_poly.type
_entity_poly.pdbx_seq_one_letter_code
_entity_poly.pdbx_strand_id
1 'polypeptide(L)' 'MSILLLHAISSISHAQSWDILIQGGRLIDPKNSIDAVRDLAVAGGV' A
#
# COMPACT_ATOMS: atom_id res chain seq x y z
N MET A 1 11.92 -24.56 18.12
CA MET A 1 10.71 -24.83 17.31
C MET A 1 9.93 -23.56 16.97
N SER A 2 9.58 -22.70 17.94
CA SER A 2 8.78 -21.47 17.70
C SER A 2 9.44 -20.44 16.76
N ILE A 3 10.75 -20.20 16.92
CA ILE A 3 11.48 -19.19 16.13
C ILE A 3 11.57 -19.56 14.64
N LEU A 4 11.68 -20.87 14.33
CA LEU A 4 11.71 -21.35 12.95
C LEU A 4 10.38 -21.08 12.22
N LEU A 5 9.26 -21.20 12.94
CA LEU A 5 7.93 -20.95 12.38
C LEU A 5 7.71 -19.45 12.10
N LEU A 6 8.18 -18.56 12.98
CA LEU A 6 8.11 -17.11 12.74
C LEU A 6 8.94 -16.66 11.52
N HIS A 7 10.10 -17.29 11.29
CA HIS A 7 10.94 -16.99 10.13
C HIS A 7 10.27 -17.42 8.82
N ALA A 8 9.60 -18.58 8.80
CA ALA A 8 8.90 -19.06 7.61
C ALA A 8 7.74 -18.14 7.17
N ILE A 9 7.03 -17.54 8.12
CA ILE A 9 5.90 -16.64 7.85
C ILE A 9 6.38 -15.29 7.30
N SER A 10 7.54 -14.82 7.75
CA SER A 10 8.12 -13.54 7.31
C SER A 10 8.51 -13.56 5.82
N SER A 11 8.89 -14.73 5.29
CA SER A 11 9.26 -14.90 3.88
C SER A 11 8.10 -14.73 2.89
N ILE A 12 6.85 -14.80 3.36
CA ILE A 12 5.64 -14.67 2.54
C ILE A 12 5.18 -13.20 2.50
N SER A 13 5.77 -12.34 3.33
CA SER A 13 5.48 -10.90 3.34
C SER A 13 6.20 -10.20 2.19
N HIS A 14 5.73 -10.39 0.95
CA HIS A 14 6.14 -9.54 -0.15
C HIS A 14 5.59 -8.13 0.06
N ALA A 15 6.45 -7.12 -0.01
CA ALA A 15 6.02 -5.73 -0.04
C ALA A 15 5.04 -5.54 -1.21
N GLN A 16 3.89 -4.90 -0.97
CA GLN A 16 2.93 -4.59 -2.02
C GLN A 16 3.62 -3.70 -3.07
N SER A 17 3.75 -4.23 -4.28
CA SER A 17 4.29 -3.49 -5.42
C SER A 17 3.21 -2.59 -6.01
N TRP A 18 3.58 -1.35 -6.30
CA TRP A 18 2.73 -0.37 -6.96
C TRP A 18 3.24 -0.12 -8.37
N ASP A 19 2.34 0.05 -9.33
CA ASP A 19 2.68 0.46 -10.70
C ASP A 19 2.97 1.96 -10.77
N ILE A 20 2.19 2.75 -10.01
CA ILE A 20 2.30 4.20 -9.94
C ILE A 20 2.20 4.64 -8.48
N LEU A 21 3.08 5.55 -8.07
CA LEU A 21 3.02 6.27 -6.80
C LEU A 21 3.03 7.77 -7.08
N ILE A 22 1.98 8.46 -6.65
CA ILE A 22 1.87 9.92 -6.70
C ILE A 22 2.07 10.43 -5.27
N GLN A 23 3.10 11.24 -5.05
CA GLN A 23 3.47 11.73 -3.72
C GLN A 23 3.13 13.20 -3.53
N GLY A 24 2.67 13.57 -2.34
CA GLY A 24 2.43 14.96 -1.94
C GLY A 24 1.30 15.67 -2.68
N GLY A 25 0.44 14.94 -3.40
CA GLY A 25 -0.72 15.49 -4.10
C GLY A 25 -1.90 15.78 -3.16
N ARG A 26 -2.84 16.61 -3.60
CA ARG A 26 -4.13 16.79 -2.91
C ARG A 26 -5.12 15.77 -3.48
N LEU A 27 -5.48 14.76 -2.66
CA LEU A 27 -6.47 13.75 -3.00
C LEU A 27 -7.87 14.30 -2.71
N ILE A 28 -8.71 14.35 -3.74
CA ILE A 28 -10.12 14.73 -3.67
C ILE A 28 -10.94 13.49 -4.02
N ASP A 29 -11.63 12.91 -3.04
CA ASP A 29 -12.51 11.76 -3.21
C ASP A 29 -13.82 12.00 -2.45
N PRO A 30 -14.86 12.53 -3.11
CA PRO A 30 -16.14 12.84 -2.48
C PRO A 30 -16.87 11.60 -1.96
N LYS A 31 -16.66 10.43 -2.57
CA LYS A 31 -17.32 9.19 -2.14
C LYS A 31 -16.84 8.77 -0.76
N ASN A 32 -15.57 9.01 -0.48
CA ASN A 32 -14.94 8.69 0.80
C ASN A 32 -14.72 9.93 1.70
N SER A 33 -15.29 11.08 1.33
CA SER A 33 -15.15 12.36 2.05
C SER A 33 -13.70 12.79 2.29
N ILE A 34 -12.82 12.57 1.31
CA ILE A 34 -11.41 12.97 1.39
C ILE A 34 -11.20 14.25 0.59
N ASP A 35 -10.60 15.24 1.25
CA ASP A 35 -10.03 16.42 0.59
C ASP A 35 -8.77 16.89 1.32
N ALA A 36 -7.65 16.20 1.07
CA ALA A 36 -6.43 16.34 1.87
C ALA A 36 -5.15 16.01 1.08
N VAL A 37 -4.00 16.46 1.59
CA VAL A 37 -2.69 16.04 1.05
C VAL A 37 -2.43 14.58 1.44
N ARG A 38 -2.29 13.70 0.44
CA ARG A 38 -2.09 12.26 0.60
C ARG A 38 -1.29 11.70 -0.57
N ASP A 39 -0.51 10.67 -0.29
CA ASP A 39 0.11 9.85 -1.34
C ASP A 39 -0.93 8.87 -1.89
N LEU A 40 -0.94 8.67 -3.21
CA LEU A 40 -1.83 7.74 -3.91
C LEU A 40 -0.98 6.68 -4.64
N ALA A 41 -1.24 5.42 -4.31
CA ALA A 41 -0.62 4.29 -5.00
C ALA A 41 -1.66 3.56 -5.86
N VAL A 42 -1.26 3.16 -7.06
CA VAL A 42 -2.06 2.36 -8.00
C VAL A 42 -1.33 1.05 -8.26
N ALA A 43 -2.04 -0.07 -8.22
CA ALA A 43 -1.55 -1.39 -8.60
C ALA A 43 -2.60 -2.11 -9.45
N GLY A 44 -2.17 -2.83 -10.48
CA GLY A 44 -3.03 -3.61 -11.37
C GLY A 44 -3.74 -2.79 -12.46
N GLY A 45 -3.48 -1.48 -12.58
CA GLY A 45 -4.00 -0.64 -13.66
C GLY A 45 -5.52 -0.38 -13.67
N VAL A 46 -6.23 -0.65 -12.58
CA VAL A 46 -7.69 -0.44 -12.42
C VAL A 46 -8.03 0.31 -11.14
#